data_AF-A0A2N5REQ0-F1
#
_entry.id   AF-A0A2N5REQ0-F1
#
_cell.length_a   1.000
_cell.length_b   1.000
_cell.length_c   1.000
_cell.angle_alpha   90.00
_cell.angle_beta   90.00
_cell.angle_gamma   90.00
#
_symmetry.space_group_name_H-M   'P 1'
#
loop_
_entity.id
_entity.type
_entity.pdbx_description
1 polymer ?
#
loop_
_entity_poly.entity_id
_entity_poly.type
_entity_poly.pdbx_seq_one_letter_code
_entity_poly.pdbx_strand_id
1 'polypeptide(L)'
;MKFDVNFKELIRGGVVPLRGENNFSVWVKIMCNNITSSQLEKLADISEKYGKGYFLLTTNQIPIIPHVKGSDIPKVRKELEQVKAEFEACGSRIRSVKVCYSNNLCPYAKTNPMSLGEKLDRFFYIRDLRHKMKIVVAGCEKGCTIPRALGDVGFVGVDSGKYDVYFGGRLGLKPNIGVKIAENLSEEECVVLLENYVELLRERFHKEERAADVLEVLGLDEVKKALTRDLKRKPSIEFGKCETKINEKEKKTVVRVKALCGEITSNQARKLAEIARKYGRGFIHIGVRGTPEIPYVDEKDVDRILTELKFVGLEILNIGVIQKKGFDNMITCFGKDCLHSNANTQSLLKKIDKVIKEMKLETPGVFKISASGCPNNCALSPLSNLGFTGVVEVEVIPEKCNGCNLCVLNCKVKAITLTNGKAVIDREKCKNCGECMRICPTDAIAAKRYGFMVYRGGRDLNIDKTRLGVEGEKFLTEEEALQVFKEEVMNFVERRKNT
;
A
#
# COMPACT_ATOMS: atom_id res chain seq x y z
N MET A 1 6.72 -6.24 -35.38
CA MET A 1 6.29 -7.44 -34.65
C MET A 1 5.28 -7.01 -33.58
N LYS A 2 3.99 -7.32 -33.72
CA LYS A 2 3.03 -7.13 -32.64
C LYS A 2 3.43 -8.11 -31.54
N PHE A 3 3.95 -7.62 -30.42
CA PHE A 3 4.17 -8.46 -29.25
C PHE A 3 2.80 -8.97 -28.81
N ASP A 4 2.56 -10.26 -28.94
CA ASP A 4 1.37 -10.89 -28.36
C ASP A 4 1.64 -11.02 -26.85
N VAL A 5 1.41 -9.92 -26.13
CA VAL A 5 1.79 -9.80 -24.72
C VAL A 5 0.74 -10.49 -23.85
N ASN A 6 1.10 -11.62 -23.25
CA ASN A 6 0.30 -12.22 -22.18
C ASN A 6 0.40 -11.36 -20.91
N PHE A 7 -0.53 -10.41 -20.75
CA PHE A 7 -0.57 -9.51 -19.59
C PHE A 7 -0.64 -10.24 -18.25
N LYS A 8 -1.32 -11.40 -18.18
CA LYS A 8 -1.39 -12.18 -16.94
C LYS A 8 -0.01 -12.72 -16.55
N GLU A 9 0.78 -13.17 -17.52
CA GLU A 9 2.16 -13.63 -17.28
C GLU A 9 3.09 -12.47 -16.91
N LEU A 10 2.97 -11.31 -17.55
CA LEU A 10 3.74 -10.13 -17.15
C LEU A 10 3.45 -9.71 -15.71
N ILE A 11 2.17 -9.63 -15.33
CA ILE A 11 1.77 -9.32 -13.95
C ILE A 11 2.32 -10.39 -13.01
N ARG A 12 2.23 -11.67 -13.39
CA ARG A 12 2.86 -12.77 -12.67
C ARG A 12 4.39 -12.72 -12.66
N GLY A 13 5.02 -11.89 -13.48
CA GLY A 13 6.47 -11.63 -13.48
C GLY A 13 6.88 -10.43 -12.65
N GLY A 14 5.94 -9.65 -12.09
CA GLY A 14 6.20 -8.38 -11.40
C GLY A 14 6.22 -7.15 -12.31
N VAL A 15 5.63 -7.28 -13.51
CA VAL A 15 5.52 -6.23 -14.52
C VAL A 15 4.04 -5.85 -14.66
N VAL A 16 3.70 -4.61 -14.32
CA VAL A 16 2.30 -4.16 -14.32
C VAL A 16 2.09 -3.13 -15.44
N PRO A 17 1.12 -3.34 -16.35
CA PRO A 17 0.85 -2.40 -17.43
C PRO A 17 0.30 -1.07 -16.89
N LEU A 18 0.75 0.02 -17.51
CA LEU A 18 0.28 1.38 -17.30
C LEU A 18 -0.47 1.85 -18.55
N ARG A 19 -1.16 3.01 -18.47
CA ARG A 19 -1.79 3.63 -19.63
C ARG A 19 -0.77 3.98 -20.70
N GLY A 20 -1.15 3.82 -21.95
CA GLY A 20 -0.30 4.04 -23.11
C GLY A 20 0.32 2.75 -23.63
N GLU A 21 0.69 2.77 -24.90
CA GLU A 21 1.28 1.61 -25.57
C GLU A 21 2.68 1.32 -25.03
N ASN A 22 2.99 0.03 -24.83
CA ASN A 22 4.32 -0.43 -24.41
C ASN A 22 4.86 0.28 -23.14
N ASN A 23 3.97 0.59 -22.20
CA ASN A 23 4.29 1.32 -20.96
C ASN A 23 4.00 0.43 -19.74
N PHE A 24 5.04 0.09 -18.99
CA PHE A 24 4.95 -0.81 -17.84
C PHE A 24 5.57 -0.19 -16.59
N SER A 25 5.24 -0.78 -15.44
CA SER A 25 5.95 -0.55 -14.18
C SER A 25 6.59 -1.84 -13.70
N VAL A 26 7.81 -1.72 -13.19
CA VAL A 26 8.57 -2.83 -12.57
C VAL A 26 8.53 -2.65 -11.07
N TRP A 27 7.98 -3.63 -10.37
CA TRP A 27 7.90 -3.62 -8.91
C TRP A 27 9.08 -4.43 -8.37
N VAL A 28 9.68 -3.99 -7.26
CA VAL A 28 10.91 -4.60 -6.73
C VAL A 28 10.65 -5.12 -5.33
N LYS A 29 10.96 -6.40 -5.09
CA LYS A 29 10.83 -7.02 -3.78
C LYS A 29 11.97 -6.56 -2.88
N ILE A 30 11.61 -6.17 -1.66
CA ILE A 30 12.56 -5.74 -0.64
C ILE A 30 12.18 -6.42 0.69
N MET A 31 13.09 -7.24 1.22
CA MET A 31 12.89 -7.92 2.49
C MET A 31 12.88 -6.91 3.64
N CYS A 32 11.95 -7.10 4.59
CA CYS A 32 11.75 -6.20 5.74
C CYS A 32 11.61 -4.71 5.37
N ASN A 33 11.26 -4.42 4.11
CA ASN A 33 11.05 -3.07 3.58
C ASN A 33 12.23 -2.10 3.75
N ASN A 34 13.45 -2.65 3.86
CA ASN A 34 14.68 -1.89 3.99
C ASN A 34 15.48 -1.97 2.68
N ILE A 35 15.70 -0.83 2.02
CA ILE A 35 16.51 -0.74 0.80
C ILE A 35 17.93 -0.38 1.19
N THR A 36 18.92 -1.21 0.84
CA THR A 36 20.33 -0.86 1.05
C THR A 36 20.75 0.29 0.14
N SER A 37 21.83 0.99 0.51
CA SER A 37 22.30 2.15 -0.26
C SER A 37 22.71 1.76 -1.68
N SER A 38 23.31 0.57 -1.85
CA SER A 38 23.65 0.04 -3.17
C SER A 38 22.42 -0.30 -4.00
N GLN A 39 21.38 -0.88 -3.39
CA GLN A 39 20.09 -1.09 -4.05
C GLN A 39 19.45 0.24 -4.45
N LEU A 40 19.48 1.25 -3.57
CA LEU A 40 18.88 2.56 -3.82
C LEU A 40 19.57 3.29 -4.98
N GLU A 41 20.90 3.24 -5.06
CA GLU A 41 21.67 3.76 -6.20
C GLU A 41 21.36 2.99 -7.49
N LYS A 42 21.23 1.66 -7.42
CA LYS A 42 20.87 0.86 -8.59
C LYS A 42 19.46 1.19 -9.09
N LEU A 43 18.50 1.40 -8.19
CA LEU A 43 17.16 1.87 -8.55
C LEU A 43 17.22 3.25 -9.22
N ALA A 44 18.10 4.14 -8.76
CA ALA A 44 18.34 5.42 -9.42
C ALA A 44 18.85 5.24 -10.86
N ASP A 45 19.90 4.42 -11.07
CA ASP A 45 20.45 4.10 -12.40
C ASP A 45 19.37 3.57 -13.34
N ILE A 46 18.61 2.57 -12.88
CA ILE A 46 17.57 1.90 -13.68
C ILE A 46 16.45 2.90 -14.02
N SER A 47 16.06 3.76 -13.07
CA SER A 47 15.01 4.74 -13.30
C SER A 47 15.40 5.78 -14.35
N GLU A 48 16.67 6.19 -14.41
CA GLU A 48 17.20 7.12 -15.43
C GLU A 48 17.30 6.45 -16.80
N LYS A 49 17.81 5.23 -16.83
CA LYS A 49 18.12 4.52 -18.08
C LYS A 49 16.88 3.94 -18.76
N TYR A 50 15.92 3.44 -18.00
CA TYR A 50 14.77 2.70 -18.53
C TYR A 50 13.41 3.30 -18.17
N GLY A 51 13.37 4.27 -17.26
CA GLY A 51 12.15 4.95 -16.83
C GLY A 51 12.17 6.44 -17.18
N LYS A 52 11.78 7.28 -16.21
CA LYS A 52 11.76 8.75 -16.35
C LYS A 52 12.60 9.48 -15.27
N GLY A 53 13.58 8.79 -14.69
CA GLY A 53 14.47 9.36 -13.66
C GLY A 53 13.82 9.50 -12.27
N TYR A 54 12.76 8.75 -11.98
CA TYR A 54 12.15 8.67 -10.65
C TYR A 54 11.54 7.29 -10.40
N PHE A 55 11.31 6.96 -9.14
CA PHE A 55 10.56 5.78 -8.72
C PHE A 55 9.58 6.13 -7.59
N LEU A 56 8.68 5.19 -7.30
CA LEU A 56 7.61 5.33 -6.32
C LEU A 56 7.87 4.45 -5.10
N LEU A 57 7.72 5.00 -3.91
CA LEU A 57 7.65 4.28 -2.65
C LEU A 57 6.18 4.09 -2.25
N THR A 58 5.78 2.84 -2.04
CA THR A 58 4.35 2.49 -2.02
C THR A 58 3.81 2.19 -0.62
N THR A 59 2.48 2.08 -0.53
CA THR A 59 1.79 1.61 0.69
C THR A 59 2.07 0.15 1.03
N ASN A 60 2.67 -0.62 0.10
CA ASN A 60 3.19 -1.95 0.38
C ASN A 60 4.65 -1.94 0.83
N GLN A 61 5.21 -0.76 1.08
CA GLN A 61 6.59 -0.55 1.52
C GLN A 61 7.62 -1.21 0.58
N ILE A 62 7.38 -1.07 -0.73
CA ILE A 62 8.28 -1.50 -1.81
C ILE A 62 8.47 -0.34 -2.81
N PRO A 63 9.61 -0.29 -3.51
CA PRO A 63 9.83 0.63 -4.61
C PRO A 63 9.25 0.09 -5.93
N ILE A 64 8.81 1.00 -6.79
CA ILE A 64 8.32 0.71 -8.13
C ILE A 64 8.95 1.69 -9.13
N ILE A 65 9.51 1.17 -10.22
CA ILE A 65 10.03 1.96 -11.34
C ILE A 65 8.93 2.04 -12.41
N PRO A 66 8.26 3.20 -12.58
CA PRO A 66 7.26 3.37 -13.62
C PRO A 66 7.92 3.64 -14.97
N HIS A 67 7.13 3.52 -16.03
CA HIS A 67 7.49 3.91 -17.39
C HIS A 67 8.61 3.12 -18.06
N VAL A 68 8.72 1.84 -17.71
CA VAL A 68 9.64 0.89 -18.35
C VAL A 68 9.02 0.34 -19.62
N LYS A 69 9.77 0.34 -20.72
CA LYS A 69 9.36 -0.28 -21.99
C LYS A 69 9.46 -1.80 -21.90
N GLY A 70 8.56 -2.50 -22.60
CA GLY A 70 8.51 -3.96 -22.60
C GLY A 70 9.83 -4.63 -23.02
N SER A 71 10.51 -4.06 -24.01
CA SER A 71 11.81 -4.54 -24.52
C SER A 71 12.96 -4.43 -23.50
N ASP A 72 12.83 -3.58 -22.49
CA ASP A 72 13.89 -3.33 -21.51
C ASP A 72 13.71 -4.15 -20.22
N ILE A 73 12.55 -4.80 -20.02
CA ILE A 73 12.27 -5.64 -18.85
C ILE A 73 13.39 -6.66 -18.56
N PRO A 74 13.91 -7.43 -19.54
CA PRO A 74 14.99 -8.39 -19.27
C PRO A 74 16.30 -7.71 -18.83
N LYS A 75 16.58 -6.50 -19.32
CA LYS A 75 17.77 -5.73 -18.93
C LYS A 75 17.63 -5.20 -17.51
N VAL A 76 16.46 -4.65 -17.17
CA VAL A 76 16.13 -4.20 -15.80
C VAL A 76 16.28 -5.35 -14.80
N ARG A 77 15.82 -6.56 -15.15
CA ARG A 77 16.00 -7.75 -14.32
C ARG A 77 17.47 -8.04 -14.03
N LYS A 78 18.32 -8.07 -15.06
CA LYS A 78 19.77 -8.28 -14.91
C LYS A 78 20.44 -7.21 -14.05
N GLU A 79 19.99 -5.96 -14.13
CA GLU A 79 20.55 -4.88 -13.31
C GLU A 79 20.17 -5.00 -11.83
N LEU A 80 18.96 -5.46 -11.50
CA LEU A 80 18.56 -5.71 -10.11
C LEU A 80 19.29 -6.90 -9.48
N GLU A 81 19.58 -7.94 -10.27
CA GLU A 81 20.33 -9.12 -9.82
C GLU A 81 21.73 -8.75 -9.28
N GLN A 82 22.37 -7.71 -9.84
CA GLN A 82 23.68 -7.20 -9.40
C GLN A 82 23.68 -6.71 -7.94
N VAL A 83 22.52 -6.33 -7.40
CA VAL A 83 22.35 -5.85 -6.02
C VAL A 83 21.45 -6.78 -5.19
N LYS A 84 21.35 -8.05 -5.61
CA LYS A 84 20.53 -9.10 -4.97
C LYS A 84 19.06 -8.68 -4.79
N ALA A 85 18.56 -7.85 -5.69
CA ALA A 85 17.15 -7.46 -5.74
C ALA A 85 16.43 -8.27 -6.82
N GLU A 86 15.15 -8.54 -6.62
CA GLU A 86 14.32 -9.27 -7.57
C GLU A 86 12.99 -8.55 -7.80
N PHE A 87 12.25 -8.98 -8.82
CA PHE A 87 10.95 -8.39 -9.10
C PHE A 87 9.93 -8.82 -8.02
N GLU A 88 9.14 -7.86 -7.55
CA GLU A 88 7.94 -8.14 -6.76
C GLU A 88 6.87 -8.70 -7.68
N ALA A 89 6.91 -10.02 -7.79
CA ALA A 89 5.93 -10.84 -8.45
C ALA A 89 4.49 -10.40 -8.03
N CYS A 90 3.58 -10.14 -8.99
CA CYS A 90 2.20 -9.68 -8.76
C CYS A 90 1.11 -10.72 -9.14
N GLY A 91 -0.17 -10.34 -9.04
CA GLY A 91 -1.31 -11.25 -9.31
C GLY A 91 -1.74 -12.06 -8.09
N SER A 92 -2.22 -13.29 -8.32
CA SER A 92 -2.74 -14.22 -7.31
C SER A 92 -1.63 -14.93 -6.54
N ARG A 93 -1.05 -14.22 -5.57
CA ARG A 93 0.06 -14.70 -4.73
C ARG A 93 0.21 -13.85 -3.48
N ILE A 94 1.07 -14.31 -2.60
CA ILE A 94 1.49 -13.61 -1.39
C ILE A 94 2.38 -12.43 -1.79
N ARG A 95 2.10 -11.24 -1.25
CA ARG A 95 2.93 -10.05 -1.43
C ARG A 95 4.02 -10.00 -0.37
N SER A 96 5.07 -9.22 -0.62
CA SER A 96 6.12 -8.97 0.37
C SER A 96 5.55 -8.56 1.72
N VAL A 97 6.15 -9.13 2.77
CA VAL A 97 5.77 -8.93 4.16
C VAL A 97 6.06 -7.49 4.55
N LYS A 98 5.07 -6.82 5.14
CA LYS A 98 5.25 -5.49 5.70
C LYS A 98 5.72 -5.57 7.14
N VAL A 99 6.72 -4.80 7.51
CA VAL A 99 7.23 -4.69 8.88
C VAL A 99 7.48 -3.23 9.26
N CYS A 100 7.44 -2.93 10.56
CA CYS A 100 7.96 -1.67 11.09
C CYS A 100 9.33 -1.87 11.74
N TYR A 101 9.78 -0.85 12.45
CA TYR A 101 11.02 -0.85 13.22
C TYR A 101 11.08 -1.90 14.32
N SER A 102 12.30 -2.37 14.58
CA SER A 102 12.66 -3.24 15.70
C SER A 102 12.52 -2.52 17.05
N ASN A 103 12.35 -3.29 18.14
CA ASN A 103 12.46 -2.82 19.52
C ASN A 103 13.87 -2.38 19.93
N ASN A 104 14.85 -2.60 19.05
CA ASN A 104 16.22 -2.08 19.19
C ASN A 104 16.35 -0.59 18.79
N LEU A 105 15.37 -0.06 18.05
CA LEU A 105 15.32 1.34 17.62
C LEU A 105 14.05 2.06 18.08
N CYS A 106 12.90 1.39 17.93
CA CYS A 106 11.60 1.99 18.25
C CYS A 106 11.27 1.82 19.74
N PRO A 107 11.06 2.93 20.49
CA PRO A 107 10.75 2.86 21.91
C PRO A 107 9.35 2.28 22.20
N TYR A 108 8.49 2.18 21.20
CA TYR A 108 7.14 1.64 21.34
C TYR A 108 7.05 0.14 21.06
N ALA A 109 8.01 -0.43 20.34
CA ALA A 109 7.95 -1.82 19.92
C ALA A 109 8.17 -2.77 21.10
N LYS A 110 7.30 -3.75 21.27
CA LYS A 110 7.35 -4.78 22.32
C LYS A 110 8.26 -5.94 21.91
N THR A 111 8.35 -6.20 20.61
CA THR A 111 9.21 -7.22 20.03
C THR A 111 9.83 -6.74 18.71
N ASN A 112 10.70 -7.54 18.11
CA ASN A 112 11.33 -7.25 16.83
C ASN A 112 10.48 -7.80 15.66
N PRO A 113 9.64 -6.99 15.00
CA PRO A 113 8.82 -7.43 13.87
C PRO A 113 9.65 -7.90 12.66
N MET A 114 10.93 -7.53 12.54
CA MET A 114 11.80 -8.05 11.47
C MET A 114 12.18 -9.51 11.70
N SER A 115 12.18 -9.99 12.96
CA SER A 115 12.44 -11.40 13.30
C SER A 115 11.32 -12.29 12.78
N LEU A 116 10.05 -11.92 13.01
CA LEU A 116 8.93 -12.61 12.37
C LEU A 116 8.89 -12.36 10.85
N GLY A 117 9.18 -11.13 10.42
CA GLY A 117 9.15 -10.74 9.01
C GLY A 117 10.05 -11.59 8.10
N GLU A 118 11.28 -11.88 8.52
CA GLU A 118 12.21 -12.72 7.73
C GLU A 118 11.77 -14.19 7.67
N LYS A 119 11.14 -14.71 8.74
CA LYS A 119 10.56 -16.07 8.78
C LYS A 119 9.38 -16.19 7.81
N LEU A 120 8.56 -15.14 7.72
CA LEU A 120 7.40 -15.09 6.83
C LEU A 120 7.76 -14.73 5.37
N ASP A 121 8.98 -14.25 5.08
CA ASP A 121 9.36 -13.81 3.73
C ASP A 121 9.27 -14.94 2.69
N ARG A 122 9.57 -16.19 3.08
CA ARG A 122 9.54 -17.34 2.16
C ARG A 122 8.16 -17.67 1.61
N PHE A 123 7.08 -17.24 2.28
CA PHE A 123 5.72 -17.37 1.76
C PHE A 123 5.52 -16.62 0.43
N PHE A 124 6.32 -15.59 0.15
CA PHE A 124 6.29 -14.88 -1.14
C PHE A 124 6.47 -15.82 -2.34
N TYR A 125 7.24 -16.90 -2.19
CA TYR A 125 7.54 -17.83 -3.28
C TYR A 125 6.43 -18.86 -3.54
N ILE A 126 5.35 -18.86 -2.77
CA ILE A 126 4.17 -19.70 -3.01
C ILE A 126 3.40 -19.17 -4.23
N ARG A 127 3.22 -20.03 -5.24
CA ARG A 127 2.71 -19.63 -6.58
C ARG A 127 1.29 -20.08 -6.88
N ASP A 128 0.69 -20.90 -6.04
CA ASP A 128 -0.56 -21.62 -6.29
C ASP A 128 -1.76 -21.05 -5.51
N LEU A 129 -1.79 -19.72 -5.32
CA LEU A 129 -2.95 -19.04 -4.75
C LEU A 129 -3.96 -18.60 -5.82
N ARG A 130 -5.24 -18.54 -5.45
CA ARG A 130 -6.33 -18.08 -6.34
C ARG A 130 -6.47 -16.55 -6.36
N HIS A 131 -6.09 -15.87 -5.28
CA HIS A 131 -6.10 -14.42 -5.18
C HIS A 131 -4.84 -13.89 -4.46
N LYS A 132 -4.63 -12.56 -4.45
CA LYS A 132 -3.54 -11.95 -3.68
C LYS A 132 -3.78 -12.05 -2.18
N MET A 133 -2.72 -12.27 -1.42
CA MET A 133 -2.70 -12.28 0.05
C MET A 133 -1.64 -11.29 0.54
N LYS A 134 -1.94 -10.54 1.60
CA LYS A 134 -1.00 -9.62 2.26
C LYS A 134 -0.73 -10.04 3.69
N ILE A 135 0.55 -10.05 4.05
CA ILE A 135 1.04 -10.33 5.40
C ILE A 135 1.59 -9.02 5.97
N VAL A 136 1.18 -8.67 7.18
CA VAL A 136 1.58 -7.42 7.82
C VAL A 136 1.97 -7.66 9.26
N VAL A 137 3.15 -7.20 9.67
CA VAL A 137 3.68 -7.35 11.03
C VAL A 137 3.90 -5.97 11.63
N ALA A 138 3.46 -5.77 12.86
CA ALA A 138 3.74 -4.60 13.68
C ALA A 138 4.39 -5.05 14.99
N GLY A 139 5.42 -4.34 15.45
CA GLY A 139 6.11 -4.65 16.71
C GLY A 139 5.33 -4.24 17.97
N CYS A 140 4.22 -3.50 17.82
CA CYS A 140 3.35 -3.09 18.94
C CYS A 140 1.96 -2.65 18.47
N GLU A 141 1.08 -2.44 19.46
CA GLU A 141 -0.30 -1.93 19.32
C GLU A 141 -0.43 -0.55 18.65
N LYS A 142 0.67 0.22 18.46
CA LYS A 142 0.61 1.44 17.65
C LYS A 142 0.28 1.11 16.19
N GLY A 143 0.67 -0.08 15.72
CA GLY A 143 0.20 -0.61 14.44
C GLY A 143 0.62 0.21 13.23
N CYS A 144 1.86 0.72 13.18
CA CYS A 144 2.30 1.63 12.10
C CYS A 144 2.24 1.04 10.69
N THR A 145 2.28 -0.30 10.56
CA THR A 145 2.08 -1.03 9.28
C THR A 145 0.61 -1.29 8.95
N ILE A 146 -0.30 -0.91 9.84
CA ILE A 146 -1.75 -1.01 9.72
C ILE A 146 -2.22 -2.48 9.55
N PRO A 147 -1.81 -3.40 10.45
CA PRO A 147 -2.01 -4.84 10.26
C PRO A 147 -3.49 -5.24 10.18
N ARG A 148 -4.39 -4.53 10.87
CA ARG A 148 -5.84 -4.81 10.82
C ARG A 148 -6.52 -4.45 9.52
N ALA A 149 -6.00 -3.51 8.73
CA ALA A 149 -6.70 -3.03 7.53
C ALA A 149 -5.95 -3.33 6.22
N LEU A 150 -4.63 -3.57 6.30
CA LEU A 150 -3.79 -3.81 5.12
C LEU A 150 -3.32 -5.25 4.98
N GLY A 151 -3.46 -6.10 6.00
CA GLY A 151 -3.09 -7.50 5.97
C GLY A 151 -4.32 -8.40 5.89
N ASP A 152 -4.29 -9.38 4.97
CA ASP A 152 -5.18 -10.54 5.07
C ASP A 152 -4.92 -11.27 6.39
N VAL A 153 -3.64 -11.37 6.78
CA VAL A 153 -3.17 -11.76 8.11
C VAL A 153 -2.27 -10.65 8.66
N GLY A 154 -2.60 -10.15 9.85
CA GLY A 154 -1.91 -9.09 10.56
C GLY A 154 -1.38 -9.58 11.91
N PHE A 155 -0.09 -9.39 12.17
CA PHE A 155 0.58 -9.76 13.43
C PHE A 155 0.92 -8.51 14.24
N VAL A 156 0.61 -8.52 15.53
CA VAL A 156 0.85 -7.38 16.44
C VAL A 156 1.63 -7.86 17.66
N GLY A 157 2.85 -7.34 17.84
CA GLY A 157 3.67 -7.65 19.00
C GLY A 157 3.02 -7.19 20.30
N VAL A 158 2.88 -8.12 21.26
CA VAL A 158 2.31 -7.85 22.58
C VAL A 158 3.33 -8.01 23.70
N ASP A 159 4.30 -8.91 23.51
CA ASP A 159 5.43 -9.13 24.40
C ASP A 159 6.64 -9.64 23.60
N SER A 160 7.80 -9.81 24.23
CA SER A 160 9.03 -10.30 23.60
C SER A 160 8.81 -11.65 22.90
N GLY A 161 8.81 -11.64 21.56
CA GLY A 161 8.64 -12.82 20.73
C GLY A 161 7.20 -13.32 20.66
N LYS A 162 6.23 -12.53 21.13
CA LYS A 162 4.81 -12.88 21.22
C LYS A 162 3.93 -11.93 20.40
N TYR A 163 2.98 -12.50 19.66
CA TYR A 163 2.12 -11.77 18.73
C TYR A 163 0.65 -12.15 18.87
N ASP A 164 -0.21 -11.13 18.85
CA ASP A 164 -1.63 -11.28 18.54
C ASP A 164 -1.85 -11.30 17.03
N VAL A 165 -2.84 -12.07 16.58
CA VAL A 165 -3.14 -12.28 15.16
C VAL A 165 -4.52 -11.74 14.81
N TYR A 166 -4.56 -10.91 13.77
CA TYR A 166 -5.75 -10.34 13.18
C TYR A 166 -5.96 -10.89 11.78
N PHE A 167 -7.19 -11.17 11.41
CA PHE A 167 -7.53 -11.81 10.14
C PHE A 167 -8.64 -11.07 9.41
N GLY A 168 -8.56 -11.02 8.08
CA GLY A 168 -9.59 -10.44 7.22
C GLY A 168 -9.41 -8.96 6.91
N GLY A 169 -8.25 -8.36 7.17
CA GLY A 169 -7.99 -6.97 6.83
C GLY A 169 -7.93 -6.75 5.31
N ARG A 170 -8.67 -5.76 4.81
CA ARG A 170 -8.53 -5.32 3.43
C ARG A 170 -8.99 -3.90 3.17
N LEU A 171 -8.32 -3.26 2.23
CA LEU A 171 -8.92 -2.22 1.40
C LEU A 171 -9.40 -2.82 0.06
N GLY A 172 -10.08 -2.00 -0.74
CA GLY A 172 -10.67 -2.39 -2.01
C GLY A 172 -12.09 -1.85 -2.12
N LEU A 173 -12.86 -2.46 -3.03
CA LEU A 173 -14.29 -2.15 -3.22
C LEU A 173 -15.15 -2.46 -1.98
N LYS A 174 -14.72 -3.45 -1.20
CA LYS A 174 -15.35 -3.88 0.05
C LYS A 174 -14.30 -3.84 1.17
N PRO A 175 -13.96 -2.65 1.71
CA PRO A 175 -12.99 -2.54 2.77
C PRO A 175 -13.49 -3.27 4.03
N ASN A 176 -12.58 -3.90 4.77
CA ASN A 176 -12.89 -4.62 6.00
C ASN A 176 -11.76 -4.44 7.02
N ILE A 177 -12.14 -4.26 8.28
CA ILE A 177 -11.20 -4.24 9.41
C ILE A 177 -11.11 -5.65 9.98
N GLY A 178 -9.90 -6.18 10.03
CA GLY A 178 -9.62 -7.51 10.54
C GLY A 178 -9.97 -7.65 12.02
N VAL A 179 -10.39 -8.86 12.35
CA VAL A 179 -10.79 -9.29 13.70
C VAL A 179 -9.68 -10.11 14.33
N LYS A 180 -9.56 -10.05 15.65
CA LYS A 180 -8.55 -10.84 16.37
C LYS A 180 -8.96 -12.32 16.37
N ILE A 181 -8.06 -13.21 15.96
CA ILE A 181 -8.31 -14.66 15.87
C ILE A 181 -7.44 -15.49 16.83
N ALA A 182 -6.27 -14.99 17.21
CA ALA A 182 -5.36 -15.66 18.14
C ALA A 182 -4.56 -14.63 18.94
N GLU A 183 -4.06 -15.05 20.09
CA GLU A 183 -3.34 -14.20 21.06
C GLU A 183 -2.05 -14.88 21.51
N ASN A 184 -1.02 -14.08 21.82
CA ASN A 184 0.22 -14.54 22.45
C ASN A 184 0.96 -15.67 21.72
N LEU A 185 0.91 -15.71 20.39
CA LEU A 185 1.63 -16.70 19.59
C LEU A 185 3.13 -16.39 19.53
N SER A 186 3.97 -17.42 19.64
CA SER A 186 5.38 -17.36 19.26
C SER A 186 5.56 -17.14 17.76
N GLU A 187 6.79 -16.82 17.34
CA GLU A 187 7.09 -16.63 15.92
C GLU A 187 6.88 -17.90 15.09
N GLU A 188 7.23 -19.07 15.64
CA GLU A 188 7.02 -20.37 15.01
C GLU A 188 5.53 -20.70 14.89
N GLU A 189 4.74 -20.44 15.94
CA GLU A 189 3.28 -20.60 15.91
C GLU A 189 2.63 -19.65 14.88
N CYS A 190 3.16 -18.43 14.71
CA CYS A 190 2.72 -17.51 13.66
C CYS A 190 2.98 -18.06 12.25
N VAL A 191 4.14 -18.71 12.03
CA VAL A 191 4.45 -19.37 10.77
C VAL A 191 3.48 -20.53 10.52
N VAL A 192 3.27 -21.41 11.51
CA VAL A 192 2.32 -22.53 11.41
C VAL A 192 0.91 -22.06 11.11
N LEU A 193 0.44 -20.98 11.75
CA LEU A 193 -0.88 -20.40 11.48
C LEU A 193 -1.02 -20.01 10.00
N LEU A 194 0.03 -19.42 9.42
CA LEU A 194 0.00 -19.01 8.03
C LEU A 194 0.06 -20.23 7.07
N GLU A 195 0.79 -21.28 7.42
CA GLU A 195 0.76 -22.55 6.69
C GLU A 195 -0.66 -23.15 6.68
N ASN A 196 -1.31 -23.20 7.85
CA ASN A 196 -2.69 -23.66 7.98
C ASN A 196 -3.64 -22.82 7.10
N TYR A 197 -3.42 -21.51 6.99
CA TYR A 197 -4.22 -20.66 6.12
C TYR A 197 -4.00 -20.97 4.63
N VAL A 198 -2.76 -21.18 4.21
CA VAL A 198 -2.44 -21.56 2.83
C VAL A 198 -3.07 -22.92 2.49
N GLU A 199 -3.01 -23.89 3.41
CA GLU A 199 -3.66 -25.19 3.26
C GLU A 199 -5.19 -25.07 3.15
N LEU A 200 -5.82 -24.29 4.03
CA LEU A 200 -7.25 -24.03 3.99
C LEU A 200 -7.69 -23.45 2.64
N LEU A 201 -6.91 -22.51 2.08
CA LEU A 201 -7.19 -21.94 0.76
C LEU A 201 -7.09 -22.98 -0.36
N ARG A 202 -6.18 -23.96 -0.26
CA ARG A 202 -6.03 -25.02 -1.25
C ARG A 202 -7.17 -26.04 -1.18
N GLU A 203 -7.59 -26.39 0.02
CA GLU A 203 -8.59 -27.43 0.27
C GLU A 203 -10.02 -26.97 0.01
N ARG A 204 -10.41 -25.77 0.48
CA ARG A 204 -11.82 -25.36 0.56
C ARG A 204 -12.23 -24.24 -0.39
N PHE A 205 -11.28 -23.52 -0.99
CA PHE A 205 -11.59 -22.33 -1.77
C PHE A 205 -11.13 -22.44 -3.22
N HIS A 206 -12.11 -22.41 -4.13
CA HIS A 206 -11.88 -22.53 -5.57
C HIS A 206 -12.15 -21.22 -6.33
N LYS A 207 -12.58 -20.15 -5.64
CA LYS A 207 -12.85 -18.83 -6.22
C LYS A 207 -11.78 -17.81 -5.79
N GLU A 208 -11.89 -16.60 -6.35
CA GLU A 208 -11.01 -15.46 -6.04
C GLU A 208 -11.35 -14.83 -4.66
N GLU A 209 -11.10 -15.56 -3.58
CA GLU A 209 -11.41 -15.13 -2.21
C GLU A 209 -10.18 -14.59 -1.46
N ARG A 210 -10.42 -13.56 -0.64
CA ARG A 210 -9.47 -13.02 0.34
C ARG A 210 -9.87 -13.43 1.76
N ALA A 211 -9.00 -13.16 2.74
CA ALA A 211 -9.27 -13.49 4.15
C ALA A 211 -10.62 -12.96 4.66
N ALA A 212 -11.03 -11.77 4.24
CA ALA A 212 -12.35 -11.23 4.62
C ALA A 212 -13.52 -12.04 4.03
N ASP A 213 -13.38 -12.55 2.80
CA ASP A 213 -14.41 -13.39 2.17
C ASP A 213 -14.44 -14.78 2.83
N VAL A 214 -13.25 -15.33 3.16
CA VAL A 214 -13.13 -16.58 3.93
C VAL A 214 -13.85 -16.46 5.28
N LEU A 215 -13.67 -15.33 5.97
CA LEU A 215 -14.34 -15.04 7.24
C LEU A 215 -15.86 -14.91 7.07
N GLU A 216 -16.33 -14.28 5.98
CA GLU A 216 -17.75 -14.16 5.65
C GLU A 216 -18.38 -15.53 5.35
N VAL A 217 -17.65 -16.44 4.69
CA VAL A 217 -18.14 -17.77 4.30
C VAL A 217 -18.14 -18.77 5.46
N LEU A 218 -17.04 -18.85 6.23
CA LEU A 218 -16.88 -19.87 7.28
C LEU A 218 -17.36 -19.41 8.65
N GLY A 219 -17.41 -18.09 8.89
CA GLY A 219 -17.61 -17.55 10.22
C GLY A 219 -16.35 -17.57 11.09
N LEU A 220 -16.38 -16.79 12.18
CA LEU A 220 -15.20 -16.56 13.03
C LEU A 220 -14.70 -17.84 13.71
N ASP A 221 -15.62 -18.66 14.24
CA ASP A 221 -15.25 -19.82 15.05
C ASP A 221 -14.57 -20.92 14.23
N GLU A 222 -15.09 -21.20 13.04
CA GLU A 222 -14.47 -22.17 12.13
C GLU A 222 -13.12 -21.65 11.60
N VAL A 223 -12.98 -20.36 11.31
CA VAL A 223 -11.68 -19.77 10.95
C VAL A 223 -10.68 -19.91 12.08
N LYS A 224 -11.07 -19.60 13.32
CA LYS A 224 -10.19 -19.78 14.49
C LYS A 224 -9.74 -21.24 14.58
N LYS A 225 -10.69 -22.18 14.59
CA LYS A 225 -10.42 -23.61 14.67
C LYS A 225 -9.49 -24.09 13.56
N ALA A 226 -9.72 -23.69 12.32
CA ALA A 226 -8.92 -24.09 11.17
C ALA A 226 -7.49 -23.52 11.22
N LEU A 227 -7.34 -22.24 11.59
CA LEU A 227 -6.05 -21.57 11.54
C LEU A 227 -5.18 -21.82 12.77
N THR A 228 -5.77 -22.09 13.93
CA THR A 228 -5.04 -22.38 15.17
C THR A 228 -4.87 -23.87 15.44
N ARG A 229 -5.09 -24.74 14.46
CA ARG A 229 -4.81 -26.18 14.59
C ARG A 229 -3.31 -26.43 14.68
N ASP A 230 -2.92 -27.34 15.57
CA ASP A 230 -1.55 -27.87 15.69
C ASP A 230 -0.44 -26.80 15.73
N LEU A 231 -0.69 -25.63 16.33
CA LEU A 231 0.24 -24.49 16.31
C LEU A 231 1.66 -24.82 16.80
N LYS A 232 1.78 -25.80 17.69
CA LYS A 232 3.06 -26.24 18.28
C LYS A 232 3.90 -27.13 17.36
N ARG A 233 3.38 -27.53 16.20
CA ARG A 233 4.15 -28.35 15.25
C ARG A 233 5.34 -27.56 14.70
N LYS A 234 6.35 -28.26 14.20
CA LYS A 234 7.48 -27.62 13.54
C LYS A 234 7.02 -26.96 12.22
N PRO A 235 7.42 -25.70 11.95
CA PRO A 235 7.23 -25.08 10.64
C PRO A 235 7.81 -25.95 9.50
N SER A 236 7.09 -26.02 8.39
CA SER A 236 7.48 -26.80 7.21
C SER A 236 8.46 -26.08 6.29
N ILE A 237 8.56 -24.75 6.43
CA ILE A 237 9.43 -23.92 5.59
C ILE A 237 10.74 -23.55 6.31
N GLU A 238 11.79 -23.32 5.51
CA GLU A 238 12.99 -22.65 5.98
C GLU A 238 12.75 -21.16 6.18
N PHE A 239 13.53 -20.53 7.06
CA PHE A 239 13.41 -19.10 7.33
C PHE A 239 14.37 -18.28 6.47
N GLY A 240 13.89 -17.11 6.03
CA GLY A 240 14.76 -16.09 5.44
C GLY A 240 15.66 -15.44 6.49
N LYS A 241 16.65 -14.67 6.03
CA LYS A 241 17.51 -13.85 6.90
C LYS A 241 17.58 -12.45 6.34
N CYS A 242 17.16 -11.48 7.14
CA CYS A 242 17.23 -10.08 6.76
C CYS A 242 18.61 -9.49 7.11
N GLU A 243 19.35 -9.03 6.10
CA GLU A 243 20.68 -8.42 6.28
C GLU A 243 20.66 -7.07 7.00
N THR A 244 19.50 -6.41 7.03
CA THR A 244 19.31 -5.11 7.70
C THR A 244 18.71 -5.23 9.10
N LYS A 245 18.54 -6.46 9.60
CA LYS A 245 18.08 -6.73 10.98
C LYS A 245 19.23 -6.48 11.95
N ILE A 246 19.13 -5.39 12.71
CA ILE A 246 20.08 -5.03 13.76
C ILE A 246 19.63 -5.63 15.10
N ASN A 247 20.54 -6.33 15.78
CA ASN A 247 20.24 -7.06 17.02
C ASN A 247 20.59 -6.23 18.27
N GLU A 248 21.44 -5.23 18.12
CA GLU A 248 21.92 -4.35 19.17
C GLU A 248 20.93 -3.21 19.38
N LYS A 249 20.58 -2.95 20.64
CA LYS A 249 19.76 -1.78 21.01
C LYS A 249 20.63 -0.53 21.01
N GLU A 250 20.21 0.48 20.26
CA GLU A 250 20.94 1.74 20.15
C GLU A 250 20.04 2.94 20.45
N LYS A 251 20.56 3.91 21.20
CA LYS A 251 19.87 5.19 21.42
C LYS A 251 20.10 6.11 20.22
N LYS A 252 19.38 5.83 19.14
CA LYS A 252 19.42 6.58 17.88
C LYS A 252 18.03 7.08 17.49
N THR A 253 17.99 8.03 16.58
CA THR A 253 16.75 8.55 16.00
C THR A 253 16.52 8.07 14.58
N VAL A 254 15.38 8.46 14.01
CA VAL A 254 15.01 8.22 12.62
C VAL A 254 14.78 9.56 11.95
N VAL A 255 15.39 9.80 10.80
CA VAL A 255 15.08 10.96 9.96
C VAL A 255 14.04 10.53 8.93
N ARG A 256 12.79 10.98 9.07
CA ARG A 256 11.72 10.70 8.10
C ARG A 256 11.69 11.82 7.07
N VAL A 257 11.88 11.47 5.81
CA VAL A 257 11.93 12.45 4.71
C VAL A 257 10.58 12.46 3.98
N LYS A 258 10.14 13.65 3.60
CA LYS A 258 8.90 13.82 2.83
C LYS A 258 9.12 13.35 1.39
N ALA A 259 8.17 12.56 0.88
CA ALA A 259 8.15 12.07 -0.49
C ALA A 259 6.71 12.21 -0.99
N LEU A 260 6.38 13.39 -1.50
CA LEU A 260 5.03 13.69 -1.97
C LEU A 260 4.62 12.68 -3.05
N CYS A 261 3.42 12.11 -2.92
CA CYS A 261 2.93 11.03 -3.80
C CYS A 261 3.74 9.73 -3.73
N GLY A 262 4.69 9.62 -2.80
CA GLY A 262 5.70 8.55 -2.77
C GLY A 262 6.78 8.71 -3.87
N GLU A 263 6.84 9.83 -4.59
CA GLU A 263 7.80 10.05 -5.69
C GLU A 263 9.17 10.45 -5.13
N ILE A 264 10.23 9.78 -5.60
CA ILE A 264 11.62 10.14 -5.36
C ILE A 264 12.37 10.12 -6.70
N THR A 265 13.06 11.20 -7.02
CA THR A 265 13.91 11.28 -8.22
C THR A 265 15.22 10.49 -8.03
N SER A 266 15.88 10.13 -9.12
CA SER A 266 17.17 9.45 -9.11
C SER A 266 18.23 10.22 -8.31
N ASN A 267 18.33 11.53 -8.50
CA ASN A 267 19.26 12.40 -7.76
C ASN A 267 18.97 12.38 -6.25
N GLN A 268 17.69 12.48 -5.87
CA GLN A 268 17.26 12.38 -4.48
C GLN A 268 17.57 11.01 -3.88
N ALA A 269 17.37 9.93 -4.63
CA ALA A 269 17.69 8.57 -4.19
C ALA A 269 19.20 8.38 -3.93
N ARG A 270 20.07 8.90 -4.81
CA ARG A 270 21.53 8.86 -4.61
C ARG A 270 21.93 9.63 -3.36
N LYS A 271 21.37 10.82 -3.13
CA LYS A 271 21.62 11.59 -1.92
C LYS A 271 21.14 10.86 -0.66
N LEU A 272 19.96 10.24 -0.70
CA LEU A 272 19.46 9.41 0.41
C LEU A 272 20.40 8.21 0.69
N ALA A 273 20.94 7.56 -0.35
CA ALA A 273 21.89 6.46 -0.22
C ALA A 273 23.20 6.92 0.44
N GLU A 274 23.73 8.07 0.01
CA GLU A 274 24.92 8.69 0.60
C GLU A 274 24.71 8.99 2.09
N ILE A 275 23.61 9.68 2.43
CA ILE A 275 23.27 10.04 3.81
C ILE A 275 23.07 8.78 4.65
N ALA A 276 22.39 7.76 4.13
CA ALA A 276 22.17 6.50 4.84
C ALA A 276 23.49 5.78 5.18
N ARG A 277 24.49 5.81 4.28
CA ARG A 277 25.84 5.29 4.58
C ARG A 277 26.59 6.15 5.59
N LYS A 278 26.53 7.48 5.44
CA LYS A 278 27.33 8.42 6.21
C LYS A 278 26.85 8.57 7.65
N TYR A 279 25.54 8.62 7.86
CA TYR A 279 24.93 8.95 9.15
C TYR A 279 24.04 7.85 9.73
N GLY A 280 23.71 6.82 8.95
CA GLY A 280 22.87 5.70 9.37
C GLY A 280 23.62 4.37 9.36
N ARG A 281 22.96 3.34 8.83
CA ARG A 281 23.49 1.96 8.73
C ARG A 281 23.55 1.46 7.29
N GLY A 282 23.61 2.37 6.32
CA GLY A 282 23.71 2.04 4.90
C GLY A 282 22.42 1.52 4.27
N PHE A 283 21.25 1.76 4.88
CA PHE A 283 19.95 1.46 4.29
C PHE A 283 18.90 2.51 4.69
N ILE A 284 17.81 2.56 3.93
CA ILE A 284 16.59 3.30 4.29
C ILE A 284 15.45 2.33 4.55
N HIS A 285 14.52 2.69 5.42
CA HIS A 285 13.25 2.00 5.60
C HIS A 285 12.15 2.73 4.82
N ILE A 286 11.23 1.99 4.19
CA ILE A 286 10.07 2.59 3.52
C ILE A 286 8.89 2.60 4.50
N GLY A 287 8.40 3.76 4.90
CA GLY A 287 7.18 3.88 5.70
C GLY A 287 5.91 3.56 4.90
N VAL A 288 4.83 3.18 5.59
CA VAL A 288 3.54 2.77 4.96
C VAL A 288 2.88 3.87 4.12
N ARG A 289 3.29 5.13 4.28
CA ARG A 289 2.84 6.28 3.48
C ARG A 289 3.87 6.69 2.42
N GLY A 290 4.77 5.79 2.03
CA GLY A 290 5.76 6.03 0.97
C GLY A 290 6.89 6.98 1.39
N THR A 291 7.17 7.10 2.69
CA THR A 291 8.27 7.92 3.22
C THR A 291 9.58 7.14 3.16
N PRO A 292 10.67 7.70 2.59
CA PRO A 292 12.01 7.21 2.84
C PRO A 292 12.46 7.66 4.23
N GLU A 293 12.89 6.71 5.05
CA GLU A 293 13.26 6.95 6.44
C GLU A 293 14.68 6.44 6.67
N ILE A 294 15.52 7.26 7.28
CA ILE A 294 16.93 6.94 7.55
C ILE A 294 17.01 6.58 9.04
N PRO A 295 17.07 5.28 9.39
CA PRO A 295 17.13 4.84 10.78
C PRO A 295 18.54 4.92 11.33
N TYR A 296 18.66 4.77 12.65
CA TYR A 296 19.92 4.69 13.37
C TYR A 296 20.82 5.94 13.25
N VAL A 297 20.20 7.11 13.17
CA VAL A 297 20.89 8.40 13.06
C VAL A 297 21.22 8.96 14.45
N ASP A 298 22.42 9.52 14.61
CA ASP A 298 22.77 10.31 15.79
C ASP A 298 22.08 11.68 15.78
N GLU A 299 21.51 12.10 16.91
CA GLU A 299 20.78 13.39 17.01
C GLU A 299 21.64 14.59 16.62
N LYS A 300 22.95 14.56 16.92
CA LYS A 300 23.91 15.63 16.59
C LYS A 300 24.11 15.83 15.07
N ASP A 301 23.79 14.83 14.26
CA ASP A 301 24.01 14.87 12.81
C ASP A 301 22.75 15.31 12.05
N VAL A 302 21.61 15.48 12.73
CA VAL A 302 20.32 15.86 12.11
C VAL A 302 20.41 17.17 11.33
N ASP A 303 21.07 18.20 11.87
CA ASP A 303 21.20 19.51 11.19
C ASP A 303 22.06 19.43 9.92
N ARG A 304 23.08 18.56 9.94
CA ARG A 304 23.91 18.29 8.75
C ARG A 304 23.10 17.57 7.69
N ILE A 305 22.34 16.54 8.08
CA ILE A 305 21.45 15.81 7.19
C ILE A 305 20.41 16.74 6.56
N LEU A 306 19.78 17.61 7.37
CA LEU A 306 18.82 18.60 6.87
C LEU A 306 19.45 19.50 5.80
N THR A 307 20.68 19.94 6.02
CA THR A 307 21.41 20.78 5.05
C THR A 307 21.70 20.00 3.77
N GLU A 308 22.15 18.74 3.87
CA GLU A 308 22.43 17.88 2.71
C GLU A 308 21.17 17.56 1.88
N LEU A 309 20.03 17.30 2.54
CA LEU A 309 18.74 17.02 1.88
C LEU A 309 18.21 18.24 1.10
N LYS A 310 18.41 19.46 1.62
CA LYS A 310 17.96 20.69 0.95
C LYS A 310 18.61 20.88 -0.43
N PHE A 311 19.86 20.46 -0.64
CA PHE A 311 20.53 20.56 -1.94
C PHE A 311 19.85 19.75 -3.05
N VAL A 312 19.03 18.76 -2.71
CA VAL A 312 18.26 17.95 -3.67
C VAL A 312 16.75 18.18 -3.53
N GLY A 313 16.35 19.27 -2.87
CA GLY A 313 14.95 19.65 -2.69
C GLY A 313 14.14 18.70 -1.80
N LEU A 314 14.79 17.93 -0.92
CA LEU A 314 14.11 17.09 0.06
C LEU A 314 13.89 17.84 1.38
N GLU A 315 12.73 17.60 1.99
CA GLU A 315 12.33 18.18 3.27
C GLU A 315 12.23 17.06 4.33
N ILE A 316 12.66 17.34 5.56
CA ILE A 316 12.39 16.45 6.69
C ILE A 316 10.93 16.58 7.08
N LEU A 317 10.23 15.45 7.16
CA LEU A 317 8.86 15.35 7.64
C LEU A 317 8.80 15.41 9.18
N ASN A 318 9.64 14.59 9.83
CA ASN A 318 9.89 14.66 11.27
C ASN A 318 11.16 13.89 11.65
N ILE A 319 11.59 14.13 12.89
CA ILE A 319 12.57 13.31 13.59
C ILE A 319 11.83 12.33 14.51
N GLY A 320 12.24 11.07 14.50
CA GLY A 320 11.65 9.96 15.24
C GLY A 320 10.70 9.06 14.42
N VAL A 321 10.29 7.95 15.03
CA VAL A 321 9.57 6.85 14.36
C VAL A 321 8.11 7.13 13.97
N ILE A 322 7.48 8.16 14.55
CA ILE A 322 6.07 8.49 14.33
C ILE A 322 5.90 10.02 14.27
N GLN A 323 5.08 10.50 13.33
CA GLN A 323 4.65 11.90 13.28
C GLN A 323 3.85 12.27 14.54
N LYS A 324 4.13 13.42 15.16
CA LYS A 324 3.39 13.87 16.36
C LYS A 324 2.38 14.99 16.07
N LYS A 325 2.68 15.87 15.12
CA LYS A 325 1.86 17.04 14.73
C LYS A 325 2.03 17.37 13.24
N GLY A 326 1.22 18.27 12.72
CA GLY A 326 1.30 18.67 11.31
C GLY A 326 0.77 17.61 10.33
N PHE A 327 1.06 17.83 9.05
CA PHE A 327 0.69 16.90 8.00
C PHE A 327 1.67 15.73 7.93
N ASP A 328 1.16 14.50 7.87
CA ASP A 328 1.98 13.33 7.51
C ASP A 328 2.19 13.28 6.00
N ASN A 329 3.04 12.37 5.52
CA ASN A 329 3.30 12.26 4.08
C ASN A 329 2.03 11.93 3.30
N MET A 330 1.79 12.72 2.25
CA MET A 330 0.66 12.52 1.36
C MET A 330 0.99 11.48 0.31
N ILE A 331 0.23 10.38 0.30
CA ILE A 331 0.48 9.22 -0.55
C ILE A 331 -0.65 9.01 -1.56
N THR A 332 -0.29 8.57 -2.75
CA THR A 332 -1.22 8.19 -3.82
C THR A 332 -0.82 6.86 -4.47
N CYS A 333 -1.69 6.32 -5.32
CA CYS A 333 -1.36 5.21 -6.20
C CYS A 333 -0.78 5.74 -7.53
N PHE A 334 -0.70 4.91 -8.57
CA PHE A 334 -0.31 5.36 -9.91
C PHE A 334 -1.25 6.43 -10.51
N GLY A 335 -2.41 6.69 -9.91
CA GLY A 335 -3.33 7.73 -10.31
C GLY A 335 -3.54 7.76 -11.81
N LYS A 336 -3.23 8.89 -12.47
CA LYS A 336 -3.45 9.07 -13.91
C LYS A 336 -2.83 8.00 -14.81
N ASP A 337 -1.76 7.34 -14.38
CA ASP A 337 -1.04 6.34 -15.17
C ASP A 337 -1.65 4.93 -15.04
N CYS A 338 -2.54 4.70 -14.07
CA CYS A 338 -3.20 3.41 -13.88
C CYS A 338 -4.33 3.21 -14.88
N LEU A 339 -4.42 2.01 -15.47
CA LEU A 339 -5.55 1.60 -16.33
C LEU A 339 -6.91 1.75 -15.63
N HIS A 340 -6.96 1.51 -14.32
CA HIS A 340 -8.21 1.56 -13.54
C HIS A 340 -8.53 2.93 -12.94
N SER A 341 -7.70 3.95 -13.12
CA SER A 341 -7.95 5.24 -12.48
C SER A 341 -9.10 6.00 -13.12
N ASN A 342 -9.87 6.71 -12.30
CA ASN A 342 -10.94 7.61 -12.72
C ASN A 342 -10.56 9.08 -12.48
N ALA A 343 -9.43 9.37 -11.81
CA ALA A 343 -9.00 10.73 -11.51
C ALA A 343 -7.48 10.87 -11.44
N ASN A 344 -6.98 12.10 -11.62
CA ASN A 344 -5.56 12.43 -11.49
C ASN A 344 -5.23 12.80 -10.04
N THR A 345 -4.91 11.80 -9.24
CA THR A 345 -4.65 11.98 -7.81
C THR A 345 -3.32 12.67 -7.50
N GLN A 346 -2.31 12.52 -8.38
CA GLN A 346 -1.04 13.22 -8.21
C GLN A 346 -1.22 14.73 -8.32
N SER A 347 -2.03 15.20 -9.26
CA SER A 347 -2.34 16.63 -9.42
C SER A 347 -2.99 17.20 -8.16
N LEU A 348 -4.04 16.54 -7.65
CA LEU A 348 -4.74 16.98 -6.44
C LEU A 348 -3.78 17.09 -5.24
N LEU A 349 -2.98 16.05 -4.96
CA LEU A 349 -2.06 16.09 -3.82
C LEU A 349 -0.96 17.15 -3.97
N LYS A 350 -0.48 17.40 -5.20
CA LYS A 350 0.48 18.49 -5.49
C LYS A 350 -0.13 19.86 -5.27
N LYS A 351 -1.39 20.07 -5.66
CA LYS A 351 -2.13 21.31 -5.38
C LYS A 351 -2.39 21.49 -3.87
N ILE A 352 -2.75 20.42 -3.14
CA ILE A 352 -2.90 20.46 -1.68
C ILE A 352 -1.57 20.83 -1.01
N ASP A 353 -0.45 20.21 -1.40
CA ASP A 353 0.87 20.52 -0.84
C ASP A 353 1.26 21.98 -1.06
N LYS A 354 0.96 22.51 -2.25
CA LYS A 354 1.16 23.92 -2.58
C LYS A 354 0.36 24.83 -1.65
N VAL A 355 -0.93 24.55 -1.45
CA VAL A 355 -1.79 25.32 -0.54
C VAL A 355 -1.25 25.27 0.89
N ILE A 356 -0.84 24.10 1.40
CA ILE A 356 -0.23 23.96 2.73
C ILE A 356 0.98 24.87 2.88
N LYS A 357 1.86 24.90 1.87
CA LYS A 357 3.08 25.72 1.88
C LYS A 357 2.79 27.22 1.80
N GLU A 358 1.93 27.64 0.87
CA GLU A 358 1.59 29.04 0.64
C GLU A 358 0.86 29.66 1.84
N MET A 359 -0.08 28.92 2.42
CA MET A 359 -0.84 29.37 3.58
C MET A 359 -0.13 29.09 4.92
N LYS A 360 1.03 28.43 4.90
CA LYS A 360 1.78 27.99 6.10
C LYS A 360 0.89 27.26 7.11
N LEU A 361 0.07 26.33 6.61
CA LEU A 361 -0.89 25.61 7.43
C LEU A 361 -0.18 24.68 8.41
N GLU A 362 -0.59 24.74 9.67
CA GLU A 362 -0.15 23.83 10.72
C GLU A 362 -1.35 23.17 11.39
N THR A 363 -1.15 21.94 11.88
CA THR A 363 -2.19 21.21 12.59
C THR A 363 -1.69 20.77 13.99
N PRO A 364 -2.49 20.95 15.05
CA PRO A 364 -2.10 20.66 16.44
C PRO A 364 -1.93 19.17 16.74
N GLY A 365 -2.38 18.30 15.83
CA GLY A 365 -2.09 16.87 15.81
C GLY A 365 -1.85 16.41 14.39
N VAL A 366 -1.51 15.12 14.22
CA VAL A 366 -1.24 14.56 12.89
C VAL A 366 -2.49 14.60 12.02
N PHE A 367 -2.39 15.23 10.84
CA PHE A 367 -3.42 15.23 9.82
C PHE A 367 -2.95 14.47 8.58
N LYS A 368 -3.63 13.38 8.26
CA LYS A 368 -3.26 12.45 7.19
C LYS A 368 -4.15 12.66 5.97
N ILE A 369 -3.52 12.85 4.82
CA ILE A 369 -4.18 13.01 3.53
C ILE A 369 -3.70 11.91 2.59
N SER A 370 -4.62 11.39 1.78
CA SER A 370 -4.27 10.42 0.74
C SER A 370 -5.27 10.44 -0.41
N ALA A 371 -4.84 9.98 -1.58
CA ALA A 371 -5.70 9.97 -2.76
C ALA A 371 -5.54 8.68 -3.58
N SER A 372 -6.64 7.99 -3.89
CA SER A 372 -6.67 6.77 -4.70
C SER A 372 -7.37 7.03 -6.02
N GLY A 373 -6.77 6.63 -7.14
CA GLY A 373 -7.34 6.89 -8.47
C GLY A 373 -8.69 6.22 -8.72
N CYS A 374 -9.02 5.16 -7.97
CA CYS A 374 -10.30 4.47 -8.06
C CYS A 374 -10.70 3.81 -6.73
N PRO A 375 -11.93 3.28 -6.62
CA PRO A 375 -12.46 2.64 -5.40
C PRO A 375 -11.73 1.35 -4.96
N ASN A 376 -10.69 0.93 -5.67
CA ASN A 376 -9.76 -0.10 -5.17
C ASN A 376 -8.89 0.41 -4.01
N ASN A 377 -8.82 1.72 -3.77
CA ASN A 377 -8.27 2.32 -2.56
C ASN A 377 -6.81 1.93 -2.24
N CYS A 378 -5.95 1.82 -3.26
CA CYS A 378 -4.54 1.44 -3.10
C CYS A 378 -3.72 2.39 -2.21
N ALA A 379 -4.16 3.65 -2.04
CA ALA A 379 -3.43 4.70 -1.36
C ALA A 379 -3.95 5.06 0.05
N LEU A 380 -4.73 4.21 0.69
CA LEU A 380 -5.24 4.42 2.06
C LEU A 380 -6.34 5.49 2.21
N SER A 381 -7.05 5.86 1.14
CA SER A 381 -8.11 6.89 1.20
C SER A 381 -9.11 6.67 2.33
N PRO A 382 -9.65 5.45 2.57
CA PRO A 382 -10.60 5.23 3.66
C PRO A 382 -9.95 5.24 5.05
N LEU A 383 -8.63 5.30 5.19
CA LEU A 383 -7.93 5.21 6.48
C LEU A 383 -7.26 6.53 6.90
N SER A 384 -7.34 7.56 6.05
CA SER A 384 -6.77 8.88 6.33
C SER A 384 -7.81 9.79 6.97
N ASN A 385 -7.34 10.86 7.66
CA ASN A 385 -8.25 11.89 8.19
C ASN A 385 -9.11 12.46 7.07
N LEU A 386 -8.47 12.73 5.93
CA LEU A 386 -9.10 13.12 4.68
C LEU A 386 -8.59 12.24 3.54
N GLY A 387 -9.48 11.54 2.87
CA GLY A 387 -9.15 10.68 1.74
C GLY A 387 -9.89 11.09 0.48
N PHE A 388 -9.25 11.01 -0.67
CA PHE A 388 -9.89 11.23 -1.96
C PHE A 388 -9.87 9.96 -2.81
N THR A 389 -10.92 9.70 -3.56
CA THR A 389 -11.06 8.53 -4.41
C THR A 389 -11.65 8.90 -5.75
N GLY A 390 -10.97 8.61 -6.85
CA GLY A 390 -11.53 8.84 -8.17
C GLY A 390 -12.76 7.95 -8.42
N VAL A 391 -13.84 8.55 -8.89
CA VAL A 391 -15.11 7.88 -9.19
C VAL A 391 -15.61 8.29 -10.57
N VAL A 392 -16.40 7.43 -11.18
CA VAL A 392 -17.07 7.71 -12.46
C VAL A 392 -18.55 7.38 -12.37
N GLU A 393 -19.38 8.33 -12.78
CA GLU A 393 -20.80 8.11 -13.02
C GLU A 393 -20.91 7.54 -14.43
N VAL A 394 -21.45 6.33 -14.55
CA VAL A 394 -21.65 5.67 -15.84
C VAL A 394 -23.11 5.67 -16.23
N GLU A 395 -23.41 5.64 -17.52
CA GLU A 395 -24.76 5.46 -18.06
C GLU A 395 -24.81 4.33 -19.07
N VAL A 396 -25.99 3.74 -19.26
CA VAL A 396 -26.21 2.68 -20.25
C VAL A 396 -26.90 3.30 -21.45
N ILE A 397 -26.34 3.10 -22.64
CA ILE A 397 -26.88 3.50 -23.94
C ILE A 397 -27.62 2.26 -24.51
N PRO A 398 -28.96 2.19 -24.40
CA PRO A 398 -29.71 0.98 -24.71
C PRO A 398 -29.49 0.48 -26.15
N GLU A 399 -29.31 1.40 -27.11
CA GLU A 399 -29.18 1.11 -28.53
C GLU A 399 -27.88 0.33 -28.83
N LYS A 400 -26.81 0.58 -28.06
CA LYS A 400 -25.53 -0.11 -28.20
C LYS A 400 -25.45 -1.41 -27.41
N CYS A 401 -26.36 -1.63 -26.46
CA CYS A 401 -26.29 -2.78 -25.56
C CYS A 401 -26.84 -4.04 -26.24
N ASN A 402 -25.99 -5.05 -26.45
CA ASN A 402 -26.37 -6.32 -27.06
C ASN A 402 -26.74 -7.43 -26.05
N GLY A 403 -26.78 -7.12 -24.75
CA GLY A 403 -27.14 -8.10 -23.72
C GLY A 403 -26.09 -9.17 -23.40
N CYS A 404 -24.82 -9.00 -23.80
CA CYS A 404 -23.76 -10.01 -23.62
C CYS A 404 -23.38 -10.38 -22.17
N ASN A 405 -23.97 -9.72 -21.17
CA ASN A 405 -23.82 -10.02 -19.74
C ASN A 405 -22.41 -9.82 -19.11
N LEU A 406 -21.40 -9.39 -19.87
CA LEU A 406 -20.03 -9.20 -19.36
C LEU A 406 -19.93 -8.22 -18.18
N CYS A 407 -20.71 -7.14 -18.21
CA CYS A 407 -20.74 -6.14 -17.14
C CYS A 407 -21.30 -6.72 -15.83
N VAL A 408 -22.29 -7.61 -15.89
CA VAL A 408 -22.88 -8.30 -14.75
C VAL A 408 -21.86 -9.26 -14.14
N LEU A 409 -21.20 -10.07 -14.97
CA LEU A 409 -20.19 -11.04 -14.52
C LEU A 409 -18.98 -10.38 -13.84
N ASN A 410 -18.59 -9.18 -14.29
CA ASN A 410 -17.44 -8.46 -13.74
C ASN A 410 -17.79 -7.53 -12.56
N CYS A 411 -19.07 -7.30 -12.28
CA CYS A 411 -19.47 -6.42 -11.19
C CYS A 411 -19.29 -7.09 -9.81
N LYS A 412 -18.14 -6.85 -9.16
CA LYS A 412 -17.81 -7.43 -7.84
C LYS A 412 -18.77 -7.00 -6.70
N VAL A 413 -19.57 -5.96 -6.90
CA VAL A 413 -20.61 -5.49 -5.95
C VAL A 413 -22.03 -5.85 -6.38
N LYS A 414 -22.19 -6.63 -7.46
CA LYS A 414 -23.48 -7.13 -7.96
C LYS A 414 -24.53 -6.01 -8.16
N ALA A 415 -24.08 -4.88 -8.69
CA ALA A 415 -24.90 -3.70 -8.93
C ALA A 415 -25.51 -3.65 -10.34
N ILE A 416 -25.36 -4.71 -11.15
CA ILE A 416 -25.83 -4.70 -12.55
C ILE A 416 -26.66 -5.95 -12.79
N THR A 417 -27.82 -5.77 -13.42
CA THR A 417 -28.71 -6.85 -13.88
C THR A 417 -29.04 -6.64 -15.37
N LEU A 418 -29.69 -7.63 -15.99
CA LEU A 418 -30.28 -7.48 -17.32
C LEU A 418 -31.81 -7.39 -17.19
N THR A 419 -32.39 -6.34 -17.76
CA THR A 419 -33.83 -6.17 -17.89
C THR A 419 -34.15 -5.95 -19.37
N ASN A 420 -35.06 -6.75 -19.93
CA ASN A 420 -35.41 -6.73 -21.37
C ASN A 420 -34.16 -6.83 -22.27
N GLY A 421 -33.18 -7.66 -21.89
CA GLY A 421 -31.93 -7.83 -22.61
C GLY A 421 -30.93 -6.67 -22.52
N LYS A 422 -31.20 -5.65 -21.69
CA LYS A 422 -30.35 -4.46 -21.53
C LYS A 422 -29.79 -4.37 -20.11
N ALA A 423 -28.58 -3.85 -19.99
CA ALA A 423 -27.95 -3.64 -18.69
C ALA A 423 -28.68 -2.56 -17.89
N VAL A 424 -28.97 -2.84 -16.62
CA VAL A 424 -29.53 -1.89 -15.66
C VAL A 424 -28.62 -1.82 -14.45
N ILE A 425 -28.27 -0.61 -14.03
CA ILE A 425 -27.32 -0.37 -12.93
C ILE A 425 -28.09 0.10 -11.69
N ASP A 426 -28.05 -0.71 -10.64
CA ASP A 426 -28.47 -0.36 -9.29
C ASP A 426 -27.51 0.68 -8.70
N ARG A 427 -27.99 1.91 -8.56
CA ARG A 427 -27.16 3.06 -8.13
C ARG A 427 -26.80 3.01 -6.66
N GLU A 428 -27.60 2.35 -5.83
CA GLU A 428 -27.34 2.21 -4.39
C GLU A 428 -26.20 1.23 -4.14
N LYS A 429 -26.14 0.14 -4.91
CA LYS A 429 -25.04 -0.84 -4.82
C LYS A 429 -23.77 -0.41 -5.55
N CYS A 430 -23.90 0.44 -6.58
CA CYS A 430 -22.78 0.83 -7.42
C CYS A 430 -21.71 1.60 -6.63
N LYS A 431 -20.45 1.18 -6.78
CA LYS A 431 -19.29 1.86 -6.17
C LYS A 431 -18.58 2.85 -7.09
N ASN A 432 -19.15 3.17 -8.25
CA ASN A 432 -18.60 4.13 -9.21
C ASN A 432 -17.15 3.82 -9.66
N CYS A 433 -16.80 2.53 -9.79
CA CYS A 433 -15.44 2.10 -10.13
C CYS A 433 -15.12 2.15 -11.63
N GLY A 434 -16.14 2.16 -12.49
CA GLY A 434 -16.00 2.20 -13.95
C GLY A 434 -15.64 0.89 -14.63
N GLU A 435 -15.60 -0.23 -13.90
CA GLU A 435 -15.17 -1.51 -14.49
C GLU A 435 -16.12 -2.03 -15.57
N CYS A 436 -17.42 -1.82 -15.38
CA CYS A 436 -18.44 -2.19 -16.36
C CYS A 436 -18.30 -1.45 -17.70
N MET A 437 -17.84 -0.20 -17.67
CA MET A 437 -17.51 0.58 -18.88
C MET A 437 -16.28 0.00 -19.57
N ARG A 438 -15.20 -0.29 -18.83
CA ARG A 438 -13.94 -0.81 -19.41
C ARG A 438 -14.09 -2.17 -20.09
N ILE A 439 -15.00 -3.01 -19.60
CA ILE A 439 -15.22 -4.36 -20.14
C ILE A 439 -16.31 -4.41 -21.20
N CYS A 440 -17.02 -3.31 -21.47
CA CYS A 440 -18.12 -3.29 -22.42
C CYS A 440 -17.58 -3.32 -23.86
N PRO A 441 -17.81 -4.38 -24.65
CA PRO A 441 -17.23 -4.49 -25.99
C PRO A 441 -17.93 -3.62 -27.03
N THR A 442 -19.12 -3.07 -26.71
CA THR A 442 -19.93 -2.25 -27.62
C THR A 442 -20.00 -0.79 -27.19
N ASP A 443 -19.23 -0.40 -26.16
CA ASP A 443 -19.30 0.93 -25.53
C ASP A 443 -20.71 1.35 -25.12
N ALA A 444 -21.56 0.37 -24.80
CA ALA A 444 -22.93 0.59 -24.33
C ALA A 444 -23.00 1.09 -22.88
N ILE A 445 -21.91 0.99 -22.12
CA ILE A 445 -21.78 1.63 -20.82
C ILE A 445 -20.70 2.68 -20.95
N ALA A 446 -21.08 3.95 -20.86
CA ALA A 446 -20.18 5.09 -21.06
C ALA A 446 -20.05 5.94 -19.80
N ALA A 447 -18.98 6.72 -19.70
CA ALA A 447 -18.82 7.70 -18.62
C ALA A 447 -19.70 8.92 -18.89
N LYS A 448 -20.55 9.26 -17.93
CA LYS A 448 -21.32 10.51 -17.90
C LYS A 448 -20.52 11.65 -17.29
N ARG A 449 -19.81 11.38 -16.17
CA ARG A 449 -18.84 12.31 -15.57
C ARG A 449 -17.84 11.61 -14.66
N TYR A 450 -16.67 12.21 -14.51
CA TYR A 450 -15.61 11.81 -13.59
C TYR A 450 -15.53 12.81 -12.43
N GLY A 451 -14.96 12.39 -11.31
CA GLY A 451 -14.59 13.29 -10.23
C GLY A 451 -14.02 12.56 -9.03
N PHE A 452 -13.86 13.26 -7.92
CA PHE A 452 -13.42 12.71 -6.65
C PHE A 452 -14.61 12.44 -5.73
N MET A 453 -14.49 11.38 -4.95
CA MET A 453 -15.28 11.12 -3.76
C MET A 453 -14.39 11.31 -2.55
N VAL A 454 -14.93 11.92 -1.49
CA VAL A 454 -14.20 12.17 -0.25
C VAL A 454 -14.53 11.13 0.82
N TYR A 455 -13.53 10.78 1.62
CA TYR A 455 -13.64 10.03 2.87
C TYR A 455 -13.21 10.94 4.03
N ARG A 456 -14.00 10.96 5.11
CA ARG A 456 -13.68 11.75 6.32
C ARG A 456 -13.55 10.88 7.57
N GLY A 457 -12.59 11.20 8.42
CA GLY A 457 -12.49 10.67 9.78
C GLY A 457 -11.86 9.28 9.92
N GLY A 458 -11.24 8.75 8.87
CA GLY A 458 -10.49 7.49 8.90
C GLY A 458 -9.30 7.56 9.86
N ARG A 459 -8.88 6.40 10.37
CA ARG A 459 -7.74 6.27 11.28
C ARG A 459 -7.01 4.95 11.07
N ASP A 460 -5.70 5.04 10.91
CA ASP A 460 -4.79 3.93 10.58
C ASP A 460 -3.83 3.53 11.72
N LEU A 461 -3.72 4.35 12.77
CA LEU A 461 -2.85 4.11 13.93
C LEU A 461 -3.63 3.78 15.19
N ASN A 462 -2.97 2.99 16.04
CA ASN A 462 -3.51 2.33 17.22
C ASN A 462 -4.55 1.28 16.82
N ILE A 463 -4.22 0.03 17.10
CA ILE A 463 -4.97 -1.15 16.67
C ILE A 463 -6.44 -1.06 17.09
N ASP A 464 -6.75 -0.62 18.31
CA ASP A 464 -8.13 -0.53 18.80
C ASP A 464 -8.91 0.68 18.28
N LYS A 465 -8.21 1.66 17.69
CA LYS A 465 -8.82 2.89 17.14
C LYS A 465 -8.86 2.88 15.61
N THR A 466 -8.34 1.83 14.98
CA THR A 466 -8.30 1.70 13.52
C THR A 466 -9.72 1.64 12.98
N ARG A 467 -10.07 2.54 12.06
CA ARG A 467 -11.41 2.62 11.49
C ARG A 467 -11.38 3.21 10.08
N LEU A 468 -12.41 2.86 9.32
CA LEU A 468 -12.67 3.44 8.01
C LEU A 468 -13.33 4.82 8.17
N GLY A 469 -13.00 5.73 7.26
CA GLY A 469 -13.68 7.00 7.11
C GLY A 469 -15.04 6.83 6.45
N VAL A 470 -15.90 7.82 6.66
CA VAL A 470 -17.24 7.86 6.08
C VAL A 470 -17.17 8.43 4.67
N GLU A 471 -17.84 7.77 3.71
CA GLU A 471 -18.01 8.29 2.35
C GLU A 471 -18.85 9.58 2.39
N GLY A 472 -18.36 10.63 1.73
CA GLY A 472 -19.07 11.89 1.58
C GLY A 472 -19.50 12.15 0.13
N GLU A 473 -19.40 13.40 -0.25
CA GLU A 473 -19.71 13.94 -1.57
C GLU A 473 -18.94 13.19 -2.67
N LYS A 474 -19.58 13.03 -3.82
CA LYS A 474 -19.07 12.30 -4.98
C LYS A 474 -19.05 13.20 -6.21
N PHE A 475 -18.18 12.86 -7.16
CA PHE A 475 -18.01 13.56 -8.44
C PHE A 475 -17.54 15.01 -8.30
N LEU A 476 -16.81 15.31 -7.22
CA LEU A 476 -16.16 16.60 -7.03
C LEU A 476 -15.13 16.83 -8.13
N THR A 477 -15.13 18.01 -8.72
CA THR A 477 -13.99 18.53 -9.50
C THR A 477 -12.74 18.63 -8.63
N GLU A 478 -11.58 18.85 -9.26
CA GLU A 478 -10.34 19.02 -8.49
C GLU A 478 -10.40 20.29 -7.62
N GLU A 479 -11.03 21.35 -8.12
CA GLU A 479 -11.27 22.62 -7.44
C GLU A 479 -12.19 22.45 -6.21
N GLU A 480 -13.30 21.72 -6.36
CA GLU A 480 -14.19 21.41 -5.23
C GLU A 480 -13.50 20.49 -4.21
N ALA A 481 -12.71 19.52 -4.65
CA ALA A 481 -11.93 18.67 -3.74
C ALA A 481 -10.89 19.48 -2.93
N LEU A 482 -10.27 20.50 -3.54
CA LEU A 482 -9.39 21.44 -2.84
C LEU A 482 -10.14 22.31 -1.84
N GLN A 483 -11.36 22.71 -2.16
CA GLN A 483 -12.21 23.46 -1.25
C GLN A 483 -12.59 22.63 -0.01
N VAL A 484 -12.99 21.37 -0.22
CA VAL A 484 -13.21 20.41 0.87
C VAL A 484 -11.96 20.24 1.73
N PHE A 485 -10.78 20.16 1.12
CA PHE A 485 -9.52 20.11 1.90
C PHE A 485 -9.37 21.31 2.84
N LYS A 486 -9.57 22.54 2.32
CA LYS A 486 -9.44 23.76 3.13
C LYS A 486 -10.40 23.74 4.31
N GLU A 487 -11.67 23.43 4.06
CA GLU A 487 -12.71 23.36 5.09
C GLU A 487 -12.38 22.33 6.17
N GLU A 488 -12.01 21.11 5.78
CA GLU A 488 -11.70 20.03 6.73
C GLU A 488 -10.46 20.31 7.57
N VAL A 489 -9.44 20.96 7.00
CA VAL A 489 -8.26 21.37 7.75
C VAL A 489 -8.60 22.44 8.78
N MET A 490 -9.39 23.44 8.41
CA MET A 490 -9.79 24.51 9.32
C MET A 490 -10.64 23.97 10.47
N ASN A 491 -11.62 23.11 10.14
CA ASN A 491 -12.43 22.41 11.13
C ASN A 491 -11.58 21.56 12.08
N PHE A 492 -10.53 20.90 11.57
CA PHE A 492 -9.63 20.11 12.40
C PHE A 492 -8.81 20.97 13.37
N VAL A 493 -8.30 22.11 12.89
CA VAL A 493 -7.56 23.07 13.72
C VAL A 493 -8.45 23.65 14.81
N GLU A 494 -9.68 24.05 14.49
CA GLU A 494 -10.64 24.62 15.45
C GLU A 494 -11.07 23.62 16.52
N ARG A 495 -11.48 22.41 16.13
CA ARG A 495 -11.91 21.38 17.10
C ARG A 495 -10.85 21.05 18.14
N ARG A 496 -9.57 21.12 17.76
CA ARG A 496 -8.42 20.83 18.62
C ARG A 496 -7.96 22.01 19.48
N LYS A 497 -8.43 23.24 19.20
CA LYS A 497 -8.26 24.37 20.12
C LYS A 497 -9.24 24.29 21.31
N ASN A 498 -10.37 23.62 21.10
CA ASN A 498 -11.47 23.51 22.07
C ASN A 498 -11.45 22.20 22.89
N THR A 499 -10.41 21.38 22.74
CA THR A 499 -10.16 20.11 23.47
C THR A 499 -8.75 20.10 24.00
#